data_AF-A0A428NY66-F1
#
_entry.id   AF-A0A428NY66-F1
#
_cell.length_a   1.000
_cell.length_b   1.000
_cell.length_c   1.000
_cell.angle_alpha   90.00
_cell.angle_beta   90.00
_cell.angle_gamma   90.00
#
_symmetry.space_group_name_H-M   'P 1'
#
loop_
_entity.id
_entity.type
_entity.pdbx_description
1 polymer ?
#
loop_
_entity_poly.entity_id
_entity_poly.type
_entity_poly.pdbx_seq_one_letter_code
_entity_poly.pdbx_strand_id
1 'polypeptide(L)'
;MTIVALTLSVLGVLGAWVVMTYAGRRTMYLWGGALTIALFTAIGGMGVKLHTSSSSSMAWAIGSLIAVDGFVANLLVLPVTFVLVSEIPSSLLRSKSVVIARNFYSAINILAGVMTPYMLNPMAWNWGALTGFFWAGAAVIGFMFTFFMVPESKGRTTAEMDILLEQKVHVRKFKVTKVSLTHIDGDGLP
;
A
#
# COMPACT_ATOMS: atom_id res chain seq x y z
N MET A 1 17.57 0.78 17.56
CA MET A 1 16.30 1.09 16.87
C MET A 1 15.96 0.06 15.79
N THR A 2 16.93 -0.43 15.01
CA THR A 2 16.68 -1.41 13.93
C THR A 2 16.07 -2.73 14.42
N ILE A 3 16.57 -3.34 15.50
CA ILE A 3 16.00 -4.59 16.04
C ILE A 3 14.52 -4.41 16.42
N VAL A 4 14.16 -3.30 17.07
CA VAL A 4 12.78 -2.99 17.48
C VAL A 4 11.87 -2.81 16.26
N ALA A 5 12.36 -2.11 15.23
CA ALA A 5 11.60 -1.95 13.99
C ALA A 5 11.39 -3.28 13.26
N LEU A 6 12.40 -4.17 13.27
CA LEU A 6 12.31 -5.50 12.66
C LEU A 6 11.34 -6.42 13.42
N THR A 7 11.38 -6.44 14.75
CA THR A 7 10.44 -7.26 15.55
C THR A 7 9.00 -6.78 15.38
N LEU A 8 8.78 -5.46 15.38
CA LEU A 8 7.47 -4.89 15.06
C LEU A 8 7.02 -5.28 13.65
N SER A 9 7.90 -5.22 12.65
CA SER A 9 7.56 -5.61 11.29
C SER A 9 7.10 -7.07 11.20
N VAL A 10 7.81 -7.99 11.88
CA VAL A 10 7.41 -9.42 11.95
C VAL A 10 6.04 -9.59 12.59
N LEU A 11 5.79 -8.91 13.71
CA LEU A 11 4.48 -8.93 14.38
C LEU A 11 3.38 -8.36 13.49
N GLY A 12 3.69 -7.31 12.72
CA GLY A 12 2.76 -6.73 11.73
C GLY A 12 2.36 -7.75 10.67
N VAL A 13 3.32 -8.50 10.12
CA VAL A 13 3.02 -9.55 9.13
C VAL A 13 2.18 -10.68 9.72
N LEU A 14 2.50 -11.15 10.93
CA LEU A 14 1.71 -12.18 11.61
C LEU A 14 0.28 -11.70 11.90
N GLY A 15 0.13 -10.44 12.34
CA GLY A 15 -1.17 -9.81 12.51
C GLY A 15 -1.94 -9.70 11.20
N ALA A 16 -1.25 -9.47 10.08
CA ALA A 16 -1.89 -9.30 8.78
C ALA A 16 -2.64 -10.56 8.36
N TRP A 17 -2.11 -11.74 8.66
CA TRP A 17 -2.79 -13.00 8.36
C TRP A 17 -4.15 -13.09 9.03
N VAL A 18 -4.24 -12.66 10.28
CA VAL A 18 -5.51 -12.61 11.02
C VAL A 18 -6.43 -11.54 10.46
N VAL A 19 -5.92 -10.33 10.19
CA VAL A 19 -6.76 -9.23 9.69
C VAL A 19 -7.30 -9.53 8.28
N MET A 20 -6.53 -10.21 7.43
CA MET A 20 -6.92 -10.55 6.05
C MET A 20 -8.10 -11.55 5.98
N THR A 21 -8.33 -12.37 7.01
CA THR A 21 -9.50 -13.27 7.04
C THR A 21 -10.78 -12.47 7.26
N TYR A 22 -10.75 -11.44 8.13
CA TYR A 22 -11.94 -10.66 8.50
C TYR A 22 -12.17 -9.43 7.61
N ALA A 23 -11.12 -8.70 7.23
CA ALA A 23 -11.24 -7.46 6.45
C ALA A 23 -11.18 -7.68 4.92
N GLY A 24 -11.82 -6.79 4.16
CA GLY A 24 -11.72 -6.72 2.69
C GLY A 24 -10.37 -6.16 2.25
N ARG A 25 -9.85 -6.59 1.10
CA ARG A 25 -8.49 -6.20 0.64
C ARG A 25 -8.44 -4.70 0.36
N ARG A 26 -9.47 -4.15 -0.27
CA ARG A 26 -9.59 -2.71 -0.52
C ARG A 26 -9.68 -1.92 0.78
N THR A 27 -10.44 -2.43 1.74
CA THR A 27 -10.66 -1.76 3.03
C THR A 27 -9.35 -1.68 3.83
N MET A 28 -8.58 -2.77 3.90
CA MET A 28 -7.26 -2.78 4.54
C MET A 28 -6.30 -1.79 3.89
N TYR A 29 -6.26 -1.75 2.56
CA TYR A 29 -5.37 -0.84 1.83
C TYR A 29 -5.70 0.64 2.05
N LEU A 30 -6.99 0.99 2.09
CA LEU A 30 -7.44 2.35 2.37
C LEU A 30 -7.14 2.76 3.81
N TRP A 31 -7.40 1.90 4.80
CA TRP A 31 -7.04 2.19 6.19
C TRP A 31 -5.54 2.32 6.39
N GLY A 32 -4.75 1.45 5.75
CA GLY A 32 -3.29 1.55 5.75
C GLY A 32 -2.82 2.88 5.18
N GLY A 33 -3.32 3.27 3.99
CA GLY A 33 -2.98 4.55 3.38
C GLY A 33 -3.38 5.76 4.24
N ALA A 34 -4.57 5.75 4.85
CA ALA A 34 -5.03 6.82 5.73
C ALA A 34 -4.16 6.96 6.99
N LEU A 35 -3.79 5.83 7.61
CA LEU A 35 -2.90 5.82 8.77
C LEU A 35 -1.49 6.30 8.41
N THR A 36 -0.94 5.85 7.30
CA THR A 36 0.37 6.30 6.80
C THR A 36 0.38 7.81 6.53
N ILE A 37 -0.67 8.36 5.91
CA ILE A 37 -0.80 9.82 5.71
C ILE A 37 -0.81 10.56 7.05
N ALA A 38 -1.60 10.09 8.03
CA ALA A 38 -1.68 10.70 9.34
C ALA A 38 -0.33 10.68 10.07
N LEU A 39 0.36 9.53 10.05
CA LEU A 39 1.66 9.34 10.70
C LEU A 39 2.75 10.21 10.05
N PHE A 40 2.86 10.23 8.72
CA PHE A 40 3.84 11.06 8.03
C PHE A 40 3.57 12.56 8.17
N THR A 41 2.30 12.97 8.21
CA THR A 41 1.93 14.36 8.50
C THR A 41 2.33 14.76 9.92
N ALA A 42 2.12 13.88 10.90
CA ALA A 42 2.56 14.11 12.27
C ALA A 42 4.09 14.19 12.40
N ILE A 43 4.83 13.31 11.70
CA ILE A 43 6.30 13.35 11.64
C ILE A 43 6.78 14.67 11.03
N GLY A 44 6.22 15.08 9.89
CA GLY A 44 6.52 16.35 9.24
C GLY A 44 6.24 17.54 10.16
N GLY A 45 5.09 17.54 10.84
CA GLY A 45 4.68 18.60 11.76
C GLY A 45 5.62 18.75 12.97
N MET A 46 6.10 17.64 13.54
CA MET A 46 7.13 17.68 14.58
C MET A 46 8.48 18.14 14.03
N GLY A 47 8.79 17.81 12.77
CA GLY A 47 10.01 18.26 12.11
C GLY A 47 10.16 19.77 12.00
N VAL A 48 9.06 20.52 11.89
CA VAL A 48 9.08 21.99 11.90
C VAL A 48 9.65 22.54 13.20
N LYS A 49 9.17 22.03 14.35
CA LYS A 49 9.65 22.48 15.66
C LYS A 49 11.08 22.03 15.95
N LEU A 50 11.46 20.83 15.50
CA LEU A 50 12.82 20.31 15.69
C LEU A 50 13.87 21.16 14.98
N HIS A 51 13.52 21.75 13.82
CA HIS A 51 14.41 22.64 13.08
C HIS A 51 14.65 23.99 13.78
N THR A 52 13.74 24.41 14.65
CA THR A 52 13.87 25.63 15.46
C THR A 52 14.43 25.36 16.86
N SER A 53 14.21 24.17 17.41
CA SER A 53 14.66 23.82 18.76
C SER A 53 15.05 22.34 18.84
N SER A 54 16.34 22.10 19.06
CA SER A 54 16.89 20.76 19.29
C SER A 54 16.35 20.20 20.61
N SER A 55 15.58 19.12 20.53
CA SER A 55 15.11 18.34 21.69
C SER A 55 15.29 16.86 21.43
N SER A 56 16.06 16.20 22.30
CA SER A 56 16.27 14.75 22.24
C SER A 56 14.95 13.98 22.35
N SER A 57 14.01 14.46 23.18
CA SER A 57 12.68 13.86 23.33
C SER A 57 11.89 13.83 22.01
N MET A 58 12.00 14.89 21.20
CA MET A 58 11.30 14.98 19.92
C MET A 58 11.91 14.04 18.86
N ALA A 59 13.24 13.87 18.86
CA ALA A 59 13.90 12.88 18.00
C ALA A 59 13.44 11.44 18.32
N TRP A 60 13.29 11.11 19.61
CA TRP A 60 12.74 9.83 20.04
C TRP A 60 11.28 9.63 19.62
N ALA A 61 10.46 10.68 19.70
CA ALA A 61 9.07 10.64 19.24
C ALA A 61 8.95 10.44 17.72
N ILE A 62 9.80 11.09 16.92
CA ILE A 62 9.84 10.88 15.47
C ILE A 62 10.25 9.45 15.15
N GLY A 63 11.29 8.93 15.82
CA GLY A 63 11.76 7.56 15.64
C GLY A 63 10.68 6.51 15.99
N SER A 64 9.89 6.75 17.04
CA SER A 64 8.80 5.83 17.40
C SER A 64 7.65 5.87 16.40
N LEU A 65 7.26 7.04 15.89
CA LEU A 65 6.24 7.14 14.85
C LEU A 65 6.65 6.44 13.55
N ILE A 66 7.92 6.54 13.14
CA ILE A 66 8.44 5.81 11.97
C ILE A 66 8.37 4.30 12.20
N ALA A 67 8.68 3.83 13.41
CA ALA A 67 8.55 2.41 13.75
C ALA A 67 7.10 1.92 13.73
N VAL A 68 6.16 2.76 14.21
CA VAL A 68 4.71 2.48 14.15
C VAL A 68 4.21 2.47 12.71
N ASP A 69 4.65 3.41 11.86
CA ASP A 69 4.30 3.39 10.43
C ASP A 69 4.83 2.11 9.75
N GLY A 70 6.06 1.70 10.07
CA GLY A 70 6.60 0.41 9.62
C GLY A 70 5.72 -0.77 10.02
N PHE A 71 5.22 -0.81 11.24
CA PHE A 71 4.26 -1.82 11.69
C PHE A 71 2.95 -1.78 10.88
N VAL A 72 2.35 -0.59 10.72
CA VAL A 72 1.10 -0.39 9.97
C VAL A 72 1.26 -0.83 8.51
N ALA A 73 2.38 -0.46 7.87
CA ALA A 73 2.68 -0.84 6.50
C ALA A 73 2.79 -2.37 6.35
N ASN A 74 3.44 -3.05 7.28
CA ASN A 74 3.56 -4.52 7.29
C ASN A 74 2.24 -5.22 7.62
N LEU A 75 1.36 -4.58 8.41
CA LEU A 75 0.07 -5.13 8.79
C LEU A 75 -0.99 -5.02 7.69
N LEU A 76 -1.05 -3.87 7.00
CA LEU A 76 -2.20 -3.51 6.15
C LEU A 76 -1.84 -3.37 4.66
N VAL A 77 -0.63 -2.95 4.32
CA VAL A 77 -0.30 -2.51 2.95
C VAL A 77 0.53 -3.57 2.21
N LEU A 78 1.66 -3.97 2.78
CA LEU A 78 2.62 -4.89 2.17
C LEU A 78 1.99 -6.25 1.79
N PRO A 79 1.40 -7.02 2.74
CA PRO A 79 0.84 -8.33 2.43
C PRO A 79 -0.33 -8.24 1.45
N VAL A 80 -1.18 -7.23 1.61
CA VAL A 80 -2.35 -7.00 0.74
C VAL A 80 -1.91 -6.63 -0.68
N THR A 81 -0.81 -5.90 -0.85
CA THR A 81 -0.24 -5.59 -2.18
C THR A 81 0.07 -6.87 -2.95
N PHE A 82 0.75 -7.84 -2.32
CA PHE A 82 1.12 -9.09 -2.98
C PHE A 82 -0.09 -9.95 -3.33
N VAL A 83 -1.14 -9.91 -2.50
CA VAL A 83 -2.42 -10.59 -2.79
C VAL A 83 -3.16 -9.92 -3.95
N LEU A 84 -3.27 -8.60 -3.97
CA LEU A 84 -3.96 -7.87 -5.04
C LEU A 84 -3.28 -8.06 -6.40
N VAL A 85 -1.94 -8.09 -6.42
CA VAL A 85 -1.16 -8.29 -7.65
C VAL A 85 -1.41 -9.68 -8.27
N SER A 86 -1.79 -10.68 -7.48
CA SER A 86 -2.14 -12.01 -8.01
C SER A 86 -3.64 -12.16 -8.31
N GLU A 87 -4.52 -11.51 -7.53
CA GLU A 87 -5.98 -11.62 -7.65
C GLU A 87 -6.60 -10.74 -8.75
N ILE A 88 -6.03 -9.56 -9.03
CA ILE A 88 -6.61 -8.60 -10.01
C ILE A 88 -6.36 -8.99 -11.47
N PRO A 89 -5.14 -9.37 -11.92
CA PRO A 89 -4.90 -9.57 -13.34
C PRO A 89 -5.51 -10.89 -13.83
N SER A 90 -5.95 -10.86 -15.08
CA SER A 90 -6.51 -12.05 -15.74
C SER A 90 -5.49 -13.18 -15.79
N SER A 91 -5.98 -14.41 -15.59
CA SER A 91 -5.16 -15.62 -15.51
C SER A 91 -4.17 -15.76 -16.68
N LEU A 92 -4.57 -15.44 -17.91
CA LEU A 92 -3.75 -15.54 -19.11
C LEU A 92 -2.67 -14.45 -19.21
N LEU A 93 -2.93 -13.26 -18.65
CA LEU A 93 -2.05 -12.09 -18.74
C LEU A 93 -1.31 -11.80 -17.42
N ARG A 94 -1.53 -12.62 -16.39
CA ARG A 94 -1.03 -12.43 -15.04
C ARG A 94 0.49 -12.27 -15.01
N SER A 95 1.22 -13.20 -15.61
CA SER A 95 2.69 -13.16 -15.60
C SER A 95 3.24 -11.85 -16.19
N LYS A 96 2.74 -11.43 -17.36
CA LYS A 96 3.17 -10.18 -18.01
C LYS A 96 2.84 -8.94 -17.16
N SER A 97 1.63 -8.90 -16.58
CA SER A 97 1.16 -7.78 -15.75
C SER A 97 1.98 -7.66 -14.47
N VAL A 98 2.29 -8.78 -13.81
CA VAL A 98 3.11 -8.83 -12.59
C VAL A 98 4.53 -8.34 -12.86
N VAL A 99 5.13 -8.75 -13.99
CA VAL A 99 6.49 -8.30 -14.35
C VAL A 99 6.51 -6.79 -14.59
N ILE A 100 5.54 -6.22 -15.31
CA ILE A 100 5.47 -4.77 -15.54
C ILE A 100 5.30 -4.03 -14.21
N ALA A 101 4.37 -4.49 -13.36
CA ALA A 101 4.14 -3.90 -12.04
C ALA A 101 5.41 -3.94 -11.17
N ARG A 102 6.15 -5.06 -11.19
CA ARG A 102 7.40 -5.21 -10.44
C ARG A 102 8.50 -4.28 -10.95
N ASN A 103 8.64 -4.11 -12.25
CA ASN A 103 9.62 -3.18 -12.82
C ASN A 103 9.32 -1.74 -12.42
N PHE A 104 8.05 -1.32 -12.49
CA PHE A 104 7.64 0.01 -12.07
C PHE A 104 7.88 0.24 -10.58
N TYR A 105 7.53 -0.75 -9.74
CA TYR A 105 7.83 -0.72 -8.30
C TYR A 105 9.33 -0.56 -8.03
N SER A 106 10.18 -1.35 -8.71
CA SER A 106 11.64 -1.26 -8.56
C SER A 106 12.18 0.11 -8.99
N ALA A 107 11.69 0.69 -10.10
CA ALA A 107 12.10 2.01 -10.56
C ALA A 107 11.78 3.11 -9.54
N ILE A 108 10.56 3.11 -8.99
CA ILE A 108 10.18 4.06 -7.93
C ILE A 108 11.03 3.85 -6.68
N ASN A 109 11.30 2.59 -6.30
CA ASN A 109 12.09 2.28 -5.12
C ASN A 109 13.54 2.78 -5.26
N ILE A 110 14.14 2.67 -6.45
CA ILE A 110 15.46 3.25 -6.74
C ILE A 110 15.42 4.77 -6.55
N LEU A 111 14.42 5.46 -7.10
CA LEU A 111 14.27 6.91 -6.93
C LEU A 111 14.12 7.29 -5.45
N ALA A 112 13.26 6.58 -4.71
CA ALA A 112 13.06 6.78 -3.28
C ALA A 112 14.34 6.52 -2.47
N GLY A 113 15.09 5.47 -2.85
CA GLY A 113 16.36 5.08 -2.25
C GLY A 113 17.49 6.08 -2.48
N VAL A 114 17.43 6.87 -3.55
CA VAL A 114 18.33 8.01 -3.77
C VAL A 114 17.80 9.27 -3.08
N MET A 115 16.53 9.61 -3.21
CA MET A 115 15.99 10.85 -2.66
C MET A 115 16.03 10.90 -1.13
N THR A 116 15.64 9.82 -0.44
CA THR A 116 15.49 9.82 1.03
C THR A 116 16.81 10.10 1.75
N PRO A 117 17.96 9.48 1.39
CA PRO A 117 19.25 9.83 1.99
C PRO A 117 19.65 11.29 1.78
N TYR A 118 19.42 11.85 0.58
CA TYR A 118 19.74 13.26 0.30
C TYR A 118 18.86 14.23 1.11
N MET A 119 17.58 13.90 1.28
CA MET A 119 16.64 14.66 2.11
C MET A 119 17.05 14.66 3.59
N LEU A 120 17.50 13.51 4.11
CA LEU A 120 17.90 13.38 5.51
C LEU A 120 19.30 13.90 5.82
N ASN A 121 20.19 13.97 4.82
CA ASN A 121 21.58 14.35 5.03
C ASN A 121 21.72 15.87 5.33
N PRO A 122 22.30 16.26 6.48
CA PRO A 122 22.50 17.66 6.85
C PRO A 122 23.43 18.45 5.92
N MET A 123 24.33 17.77 5.21
CA MET A 123 25.26 18.39 4.25
C MET A 123 24.71 18.49 2.83
N ALA A 124 23.52 17.91 2.59
CA ALA A 124 22.85 17.97 1.29
C ALA A 124 21.61 18.86 1.38
N TRP A 125 20.40 18.27 1.35
CA TRP A 125 19.15 19.06 1.38
C TRP A 125 18.71 19.43 2.79
N ASN A 126 19.18 18.70 3.81
CA ASN A 126 18.93 18.99 5.22
C ASN A 126 17.45 19.17 5.58
N TRP A 127 16.56 18.37 4.98
CA TRP A 127 15.13 18.39 5.32
C TRP A 127 14.85 17.68 6.64
N GLY A 128 15.65 16.68 7.00
CA GLY A 128 15.50 15.94 8.25
C GLY A 128 14.07 15.39 8.40
N ALA A 129 13.37 15.76 9.46
CA ALA A 129 12.00 15.28 9.69
C ALA A 129 10.93 15.94 8.79
N LEU A 130 11.23 17.08 8.12
CA LEU A 130 10.32 17.71 7.16
C LEU A 130 10.05 16.81 5.94
N THR A 131 10.94 15.85 5.68
CA THR A 131 10.75 14.80 4.68
C THR A 131 9.43 14.03 4.87
N GLY A 132 8.89 14.00 6.09
CA GLY A 132 7.57 13.44 6.37
C GLY A 132 6.44 14.07 5.55
N PHE A 133 6.47 15.39 5.28
CA PHE A 133 5.45 16.03 4.46
C PHE A 133 5.51 15.60 2.99
N PHE A 134 6.71 15.40 2.45
CA PHE A 134 6.89 14.92 1.09
C PHE A 134 6.30 13.51 0.93
N TRP A 135 6.62 12.61 1.87
CA TRP A 135 6.08 11.24 1.85
C TRP A 135 4.59 11.18 2.17
N ALA A 136 4.07 12.08 3.02
CA ALA A 136 2.63 12.25 3.22
C ALA A 136 1.93 12.64 1.92
N GLY A 137 2.48 13.60 1.16
CA GLY A 137 1.96 14.00 -0.14
C GLY A 137 1.94 12.85 -1.16
N ALA A 138 3.04 12.09 -1.25
CA ALA A 138 3.10 10.89 -2.08
C ALA A 138 2.06 9.83 -1.65
N ALA A 139 1.87 9.65 -0.33
CA ALA A 139 0.88 8.74 0.22
C ALA A 139 -0.56 9.16 -0.09
N VAL A 140 -0.87 10.47 -0.13
CA VAL A 140 -2.18 10.98 -0.57
C VAL A 140 -2.47 10.63 -2.02
N ILE A 141 -1.49 10.78 -2.91
CA ILE A 141 -1.63 10.40 -4.33
C ILE A 141 -1.89 8.89 -4.43
N GLY A 142 -1.13 8.08 -3.70
CA GLY A 142 -1.35 6.63 -3.62
C GLY A 142 -2.74 6.28 -3.08
N PHE A 143 -3.19 6.94 -2.02
CA PHE A 143 -4.50 6.73 -1.42
C PHE A 143 -5.64 7.06 -2.40
N MET A 144 -5.54 8.19 -3.11
CA MET A 144 -6.50 8.55 -4.16
C MET A 144 -6.53 7.50 -5.27
N PHE A 145 -5.35 7.07 -5.74
CA PHE A 145 -5.25 6.02 -6.75
C PHE A 145 -5.94 4.73 -6.29
N THR A 146 -5.66 4.27 -5.06
CA THR A 146 -6.34 3.10 -4.49
C THR A 146 -7.84 3.30 -4.42
N PHE A 147 -8.30 4.49 -4.00
CA PHE A 147 -9.71 4.76 -3.83
C PHE A 147 -10.51 4.62 -5.13
N PHE A 148 -9.94 5.10 -6.25
CA PHE A 148 -10.61 5.11 -7.56
C PHE A 148 -10.36 3.85 -8.38
N MET A 149 -9.16 3.27 -8.34
CA MET A 149 -8.72 2.22 -9.28
C MET A 149 -8.61 0.81 -8.69
N VAL A 150 -8.65 0.63 -7.37
CA VAL A 150 -8.52 -0.71 -6.76
C VAL A 150 -9.90 -1.33 -6.47
N PRO A 151 -10.24 -2.49 -7.07
CA PRO A 151 -11.48 -3.22 -6.79
C PRO A 151 -11.41 -3.98 -5.48
N GLU A 152 -12.58 -4.36 -4.95
CA GLU A 152 -12.65 -5.33 -3.85
C GLU A 152 -12.67 -6.74 -4.43
N SER A 153 -11.59 -7.50 -4.21
CA SER A 153 -11.41 -8.88 -4.67
C SER A 153 -11.89 -9.94 -3.66
N LYS A 154 -12.22 -9.54 -2.41
CA LYS A 154 -12.61 -10.49 -1.36
C LYS A 154 -13.85 -11.30 -1.75
N GLY A 155 -13.71 -12.64 -1.71
CA GLY A 155 -14.80 -13.59 -1.89
C GLY A 155 -15.18 -13.87 -3.35
N ARG A 156 -14.33 -13.51 -4.30
CA ARG A 156 -14.52 -13.79 -5.74
C ARG A 156 -13.53 -14.85 -6.21
N THR A 157 -13.98 -15.72 -7.10
CA THR A 157 -13.08 -16.64 -7.80
C THR A 157 -12.35 -15.90 -8.92
N THR A 158 -11.19 -16.41 -9.35
CA THR A 158 -10.45 -15.83 -10.47
C THR A 158 -11.27 -15.80 -11.77
N ALA A 159 -12.14 -16.80 -11.97
CA ALA A 159 -13.04 -16.85 -13.13
C ALA A 159 -14.11 -15.75 -13.08
N GLU A 160 -14.70 -15.50 -11.90
CA GLU A 160 -15.64 -14.38 -11.72
C GLU A 160 -14.98 -13.03 -11.95
N MET A 161 -13.73 -12.86 -11.51
CA MET A 161 -12.96 -11.64 -11.74
C MET A 161 -12.67 -11.43 -13.24
N ASP A 162 -12.32 -12.50 -13.97
CA ASP A 162 -12.09 -12.44 -15.42
C ASP A 162 -13.34 -11.98 -16.17
N ILE A 163 -14.52 -12.51 -15.83
CA ILE A 163 -15.80 -12.10 -16.43
C ILE A 163 -16.13 -10.63 -16.13
N LEU A 164 -15.89 -10.16 -14.90
CA LEU A 164 -16.14 -8.75 -14.53
C LEU A 164 -15.22 -7.78 -15.27
N LEU A 165 -13.97 -8.20 -15.54
CA LEU A 165 -13.01 -7.43 -16.34
C LEU A 165 -13.44 -7.39 -17.81
N GLU A 166 -13.89 -8.51 -18.36
CA GLU A 166 -14.39 -8.60 -19.75
C GLU A 166 -15.65 -7.75 -19.96
N GLN A 167 -16.57 -7.74 -18.98
CA GLN A 167 -17.75 -6.89 -18.95
C GLN A 167 -17.45 -5.40 -18.70
N LYS A 168 -16.16 -5.02 -18.54
CA LYS A 168 -15.69 -3.65 -18.26
C LYS A 168 -16.46 -2.99 -17.11
N VAL A 169 -16.82 -3.78 -16.11
CA VAL A 169 -17.59 -3.27 -14.97
C VAL A 169 -16.75 -2.21 -14.25
N HIS A 170 -17.38 -1.14 -13.80
CA HIS A 170 -16.66 -0.14 -13.02
C HIS A 170 -16.11 -0.79 -11.74
N VAL A 171 -14.83 -0.59 -11.45
CA VAL A 171 -14.05 -1.15 -10.32
C VAL A 171 -14.80 -1.20 -8.98
N ARG A 172 -15.54 -0.13 -8.64
CA ARG A 172 -16.41 0.00 -7.44
C ARG A 172 -17.63 -0.94 -7.39
N LYS A 173 -18.08 -1.49 -8.50
CA LYS A 173 -19.27 -2.36 -8.60
C LYS A 173 -18.94 -3.86 -8.55
N PHE A 174 -17.67 -4.24 -8.45
CA PHE A 174 -17.22 -5.64 -8.40
C PHE A 174 -17.83 -6.41 -7.21
N LYS A 175 -18.05 -5.71 -6.09
CA LYS A 175 -18.69 -6.30 -4.91
C LYS A 175 -20.18 -6.63 -5.12
N VAL A 176 -20.89 -5.84 -5.91
CA VAL A 176 -22.37 -5.91 -6.04
C VAL A 176 -22.81 -6.70 -7.26
N THR A 177 -21.96 -6.78 -8.30
CA THR A 177 -22.32 -7.42 -9.57
C THR A 177 -22.36 -8.94 -9.38
N LYS A 178 -23.52 -9.56 -9.62
CA LYS A 178 -23.65 -11.02 -9.60
C LYS A 178 -23.08 -11.59 -10.89
N VAL A 179 -22.22 -12.59 -10.78
CA VAL A 179 -21.65 -13.31 -11.92
C VAL A 179 -22.20 -14.73 -11.87
N SER A 180 -22.77 -15.21 -12.98
CA SER A 180 -23.26 -16.58 -13.12
C SER A 180 -22.31 -17.36 -14.02
N LEU A 181 -21.67 -18.41 -13.49
CA LEU A 181 -20.74 -19.26 -14.24
C LEU A 181 -21.46 -20.26 -15.18
N THR A 182 -22.78 -20.36 -15.09
CA THR A 182 -23.62 -21.37 -15.76
C THR A 182 -24.01 -21.05 -17.22
N HIS A 183 -23.36 -20.10 -17.90
CA HIS A 183 -23.64 -19.79 -19.32
C HIS A 183 -22.50 -20.13 -20.29
N ILE A 184 -21.40 -20.73 -19.82
CA ILE A 184 -20.27 -21.09 -20.69
C ILE A 184 -20.44 -22.47 -21.35
N ASP A 185 -21.41 -23.30 -20.89
CA ASP A 185 -21.65 -24.64 -21.45
C ASP A 185 -22.81 -24.70 -22.48
N GLY A 186 -23.34 -23.55 -22.93
CA GLY A 186 -24.57 -23.48 -23.74
C GLY A 186 -24.40 -23.12 -25.22
N ASP A 187 -23.29 -22.52 -25.62
CA ASP A 187 -23.10 -22.10 -27.01
C ASP A 187 -22.37 -23.20 -27.78
N GLY A 188 -23.19 -24.01 -28.45
CA GLY A 188 -22.78 -25.07 -29.35
C GLY A 188 -21.66 -24.64 -30.28
N LEU A 189 -20.55 -25.38 -30.19
CA LEU A 189 -19.60 -25.50 -31.28
C LEU A 189 -20.34 -26.06 -32.51
N PRO A 190 -20.19 -25.46 -33.70
CA PRO A 190 -20.54 -26.13 -34.95
C PRO A 190 -19.67 -27.37 -35.19
#